data_AF-A0A5K1CFL6-F1
#
_entry.id   AF-A0A5K1CFL6-F1
#
_cell.length_a   1.000
_cell.length_b   1.000
_cell.length_c   1.000
_cell.angle_alpha   90.00
_cell.angle_beta   90.00
_cell.angle_gamma   90.00
#
_symmetry.space_group_name_H-M   'P 1'
#
loop_
_entity.id
_entity.type
_entity.pdbx_description
1 polymer ?
#
loop_
_entity_poly.entity_id
_entity_poly.type
_entity_poly.pdbx_seq_one_letter_code
_entity_poly.pdbx_strand_id
1 'polypeptide(L)' 'AIWGWDDSYLFIGNTKRAVDVISTSSRTTTTLESSLMTAIPCRFAAHPHLPGSLAGGTGGGQVYLWTTG' A
#
# COMPACT_ATOMS: atom_id res chain seq x y z
N ALA A 1 2.36 10.20 -1.81
CA ALA A 1 1.37 9.98 -0.74
C ALA A 1 2.10 9.81 0.59
N ILE A 2 2.00 10.78 1.48
CA ILE A 2 2.59 10.73 2.82
C ILE A 2 1.62 9.91 3.68
N TRP A 3 2.04 8.75 4.16
CA TRP A 3 1.18 7.76 4.81
C TRP A 3 0.99 8.15 6.27
N GLY A 4 -0.15 8.79 6.51
CA GLY A 4 -0.50 9.45 7.75
C GLY A 4 -1.59 8.70 8.53
N TRP A 5 -1.60 8.98 9.83
CA TRP A 5 -2.60 8.59 10.83
C TRP A 5 -3.98 9.27 10.64
N ASP A 6 -4.17 10.01 9.56
CA ASP A 6 -5.25 10.99 9.39
C ASP A 6 -6.43 10.48 8.56
N ASP A 7 -6.47 9.17 8.25
CA ASP A 7 -7.51 8.50 7.46
C ASP A 7 -7.75 9.10 6.05
N SER A 8 -6.76 9.86 5.52
CA SER A 8 -6.84 10.49 4.20
C SER A 8 -6.76 9.49 3.03
N TYR A 9 -6.28 8.27 3.30
CA TYR A 9 -6.05 7.24 2.29
C TYR A 9 -6.40 5.83 2.77
N LEU A 10 -6.96 5.02 1.88
CA LEU A 10 -7.15 3.58 2.07
C LEU A 10 -6.21 2.80 1.17
N PHE A 11 -5.71 1.67 1.68
CA PHE A 11 -4.81 0.76 0.97
C PHE A 11 -5.45 -0.62 0.86
N ILE A 12 -5.60 -1.10 -0.37
CA ILE A 12 -6.26 -2.38 -0.64
C ILE A 12 -5.37 -3.22 -1.54
N GLY A 13 -5.06 -4.44 -1.11
CA GLY A 13 -4.43 -5.42 -1.98
C GLY A 13 -5.46 -5.95 -2.98
N ASN A 14 -5.12 -5.96 -4.26
CA ASN A 14 -6.02 -6.42 -5.31
C ASN A 14 -5.56 -7.72 -5.98
N THR A 15 -6.46 -8.33 -6.75
CA THR A 15 -6.22 -9.63 -7.39
C THR A 15 -5.19 -9.58 -8.53
N LYS A 16 -4.75 -8.38 -8.93
CA LYS A 16 -3.64 -8.18 -9.87
C LYS A 16 -2.26 -8.18 -9.22
N ARG A 17 -2.17 -8.51 -7.92
CA ARG A 17 -0.91 -8.50 -7.14
C ARG A 17 -0.33 -7.09 -7.07
N ALA A 18 -1.22 -6.13 -6.78
CA ALA A 18 -0.90 -4.72 -6.67
C ALA A 18 -1.62 -4.11 -5.45
N VAL A 19 -1.29 -2.86 -5.14
CA VAL A 19 -1.94 -2.10 -4.06
C VAL A 19 -2.70 -0.92 -4.65
N ASP A 20 -4.02 -0.89 -4.44
CA ASP A 20 -4.84 0.28 -4.75
C ASP A 20 -4.76 1.27 -3.59
N VAL A 21 -4.39 2.50 -3.92
CA VAL A 21 -4.36 3.66 -3.03
C VAL A 21 -5.55 4.53 -3.38
N ILE A 22 -6.49 4.63 -2.44
CA ILE A 22 -7.73 5.37 -2.62
C ILE A 22 -7.68 6.61 -1.75
N SER A 23 -7.74 7.79 -2.35
CA SER A 23 -7.90 9.03 -1.58
C SER A 23 -9.36 9.17 -1.13
N THR A 24 -9.57 9.34 0.18
CA THR A 24 -10.91 9.48 0.75
C THR A 24 -11.53 10.83 0.43
N SER A 25 -10.71 11.88 0.29
CA SER A 25 -11.15 13.24 -0.02
C SER A 25 -11.46 13.45 -1.50
N SER A 26 -10.56 13.07 -2.40
CA SER A 26 -10.75 13.25 -3.85
C SER A 26 -11.50 12.10 -4.53
N ARG A 27 -11.71 10.97 -3.83
CA ARG A 27 -12.33 9.75 -4.37
C ARG A 27 -11.63 9.20 -5.61
N THR A 28 -10.32 9.44 -5.71
CA THR A 28 -9.48 8.93 -6.80
C THR A 28 -8.72 7.69 -6.35
N THR A 29 -8.54 6.75 -7.27
CA THR A 29 -7.76 5.52 -7.04
C THR A 29 -6.50 5.53 -7.90
N THR A 30 -5.37 5.12 -7.33
CA THR A 30 -4.11 4.88 -8.04
C THR A 30 -3.57 3.52 -7.65
N THR A 31 -3.12 2.72 -8.62
CA THR A 31 -2.61 1.37 -8.38
C THR A 31 -1.08 1.37 -8.37
N LEU A 32 -0.49 0.83 -7.31
CA LEU A 32 0.94 0.59 -7.19
C LEU A 32 1.26 -0.82 -7.67
N GLU A 33 1.85 -0.91 -8.86
CA GLU A 33 2.26 -2.17 -9.49
C GLU A 33 3.78 -2.36 -9.36
N SER A 34 4.23 -3.61 -9.29
CA SER A 34 5.65 -3.96 -9.33
C SER A 34 5.83 -5.33 -9.96
N SER A 35 6.79 -5.45 -10.87
CA SER A 35 7.19 -6.75 -11.43
C SER A 35 7.76 -7.71 -10.38
N LEU A 36 8.20 -7.17 -9.23
CA LEU A 36 8.71 -7.96 -8.10
C LEU A 36 7.58 -8.61 -7.28
N MET A 37 6.33 -8.15 -7.45
CA MET A 37 5.20 -8.61 -6.66
C MET A 37 4.56 -9.86 -7.28
N THR A 38 4.82 -11.01 -6.67
CA THR A 38 4.38 -12.32 -7.21
C THR A 38 3.13 -12.87 -6.54
N ALA A 39 2.65 -12.25 -5.45
CA ALA A 39 1.48 -12.67 -4.69
C ALA A 39 0.61 -11.47 -4.26
N ILE A 40 -0.65 -11.75 -3.94
CA ILE A 40 -1.63 -10.73 -3.52
C ILE A 40 -1.27 -10.20 -2.13
N PRO A 41 -1.12 -8.87 -1.94
CA PRO A 41 -1.00 -8.25 -0.62
C PRO A 41 -2.25 -8.49 0.22
N CYS A 42 -2.10 -8.86 1.49
CA CYS A 42 -3.21 -9.21 2.37
C CYS A 42 -3.16 -8.51 3.74
N ARG A 43 -2.03 -7.91 4.12
CA ARG A 43 -1.89 -7.13 5.36
C ARG A 43 -1.03 -5.91 5.10
N PHE A 44 -1.40 -4.78 5.68
CA PHE A 44 -0.65 -3.54 5.59
C PHE A 44 -0.37 -2.94 6.97
N ALA A 45 0.74 -2.23 7.10
CA ALA A 45 1.08 -1.46 8.29
C ALA A 45 1.85 -0.19 7.89
N ALA A 46 1.35 0.98 8.28
CA ALA A 46 2.08 2.24 8.10
C ALA A 46 3.24 2.33 9.11
N HIS A 47 4.37 2.89 8.68
CA HIS A 47 5.53 3.06 9.55
C HIS A 47 5.28 4.22 10.54
N PRO A 48 5.42 4.02 11.86
CA PRO A 48 5.04 5.02 12.86
C PRO A 48 5.90 6.29 12.86
N HIS A 49 7.12 6.20 12.34
CA HIS A 49 8.09 7.31 12.34
C HIS A 49 8.52 7.78 10.94
N LEU A 50 8.04 7.14 9.88
CA LEU A 50 8.46 7.43 8.51
C LEU A 50 7.20 7.65 7.67
N PRO A 51 6.66 8.87 7.69
CA PRO A 51 5.50 9.21 6.89
C PRO A 51 5.75 8.89 5.41
N GLY A 52 4.84 8.14 4.79
CA GLY A 52 5.01 7.67 3.40
C GLY A 52 5.63 6.28 3.25
N SER A 53 5.79 5.53 4.36
CA SER A 53 6.27 4.13 4.37
C SER A 53 5.22 3.12 4.91
N LEU A 54 4.99 2.03 4.18
CA LEU A 54 3.92 1.00 4.37
C LEU A 54 4.61 -0.30 4.11
N ALA A 55 4.59 -1.14 5.12
CA ALA A 55 4.91 -2.54 4.95
C ALA A 55 3.65 -3.26 4.49
N GLY A 56 3.79 -4.21 3.58
CA GLY A 56 2.72 -5.09 3.16
C GLY A 56 3.18 -6.54 3.09
N GLY A 57 2.45 -7.40 3.77
CA GLY A 57 2.62 -8.85 3.67
C GLY A 57 1.70 -9.41 2.59
N THR A 58 2.18 -10.40 1.84
CA THR A 58 1.39 -11.11 0.82
C THR A 58 0.92 -12.48 1.31
N GLY A 59 -0.09 -13.04 0.64
CA GLY A 59 -0.50 -14.43 0.86
C GLY A 59 0.60 -15.46 0.54
N GLY A 60 1.63 -15.07 -0.20
CA GLY A 60 2.80 -15.91 -0.50
C GLY A 60 3.92 -15.85 0.55
N GLY A 61 3.73 -15.08 1.63
CA GLY A 61 4.74 -14.92 2.69
C GLY A 61 5.84 -13.90 2.38
N GLN A 62 5.75 -13.16 1.27
CA GLN A 62 6.67 -12.06 0.98
C GLN A 62 6.27 -10.81 1.76
N VAL A 63 7.26 -9.98 2.07
CA VAL A 63 7.07 -8.65 2.66
C VAL A 63 7.68 -7.62 1.73
N TYR A 64 6.91 -6.59 1.41
CA TYR A 64 7.36 -5.46 0.60
C TYR A 64 7.24 -4.17 1.41
N LEU A 65 8.16 -3.25 1.13
CA LEU A 65 8.13 -1.89 1.64
C LEU A 65 7.98 -0.94 0.45
N TRP A 66 6.98 -0.09 0.53
CA TRP A 66 6.81 1.02 -0.40
C TRP A 66 7.23 2.30 0.32
N THR A 67 7.88 3.20 -0.41
CA THR A 67 8.33 4.49 0.08
C THR A 67 7.99 5.56 -0.95
N THR A 68 7.47 6.70 -0.52
CA THR A 68 7.52 7.90 -1.37
C THR A 68 8.94 8.46 -1.35
N GLY A 69 9.65 8.33 -2.47
CA GLY A 69 10.87 9.10 -2.68
C GLY A 69 10.62 10.60 -2.69
#